data_AF-A0A966CM80-F1
#
_entry.id   AF-A0A966CM80-F1
#
_cell.length_a   1.000
_cell.length_b   1.000
_cell.length_c   1.000
_cell.angle_alpha   90.00
_cell.angle_beta   90.00
_cell.angle_gamma   90.00
#
_symmetry.space_group_name_H-M   'P 1'
#
loop_
_entity.id
_entity.type
_entity.pdbx_description
1 polymer ?
#
loop_
_entity_poly.entity_id
_entity_poly.type
_entity_poly.pdbx_seq_one_letter_code
_entity_poly.pdbx_strand_id
1 'polypeptide(L)'
;MQKKLITLAVAAAFSAPALAGTVSTGGTADITVYGKVFMTIDQFDDGNSAHASVTRFNTNSSRLGIKGSEEIGDGLKALFQYEVAVDADGQNGNGFARATRNSGAGLQGDFGQVIVGVWDTPYKVVHNKIELFDNDTEWTALKVIG
;
A
#
# COMPACT_ATOMS: atom_id res chain seq x y z
N MET A 1 18.34 -26.79 -9.45
CA MET A 1 18.27 -26.40 -8.02
C MET A 1 18.75 -24.96 -7.87
N GLN A 2 17.83 -24.01 -7.71
CA GLN A 2 18.13 -22.59 -7.42
C GLN A 2 17.17 -22.15 -6.31
N LYS A 3 17.61 -22.25 -5.05
CA LYS A 3 16.80 -21.95 -3.85
C LYS A 3 17.33 -20.76 -3.03
N LYS A 4 18.20 -19.92 -3.60
CA LYS A 4 18.98 -18.93 -2.83
C LYS A 4 18.73 -17.45 -3.19
N LEU A 5 17.86 -17.14 -4.15
CA LEU A 5 17.67 -15.75 -4.60
C LEU A 5 16.70 -14.93 -3.74
N ILE A 6 15.75 -15.57 -3.04
CA ILE A 6 14.74 -14.88 -2.23
C ILE A 6 15.37 -14.21 -0.98
N THR A 7 16.41 -14.80 -0.37
CA THR A 7 17.00 -14.30 0.88
C THR A 7 17.88 -13.06 0.69
N LEU A 8 18.43 -12.83 -0.51
CA LEU A 8 19.34 -11.71 -0.75
C LEU A 8 18.61 -10.39 -1.06
N ALA A 9 17.39 -10.47 -1.61
CA ALA A 9 16.59 -9.29 -1.95
C ALA A 9 16.10 -8.52 -0.71
N VAL A 10 15.82 -9.22 0.40
CA VAL A 10 15.38 -8.58 1.66
C VAL A 10 16.51 -7.78 2.32
N ALA A 11 17.77 -8.21 2.17
CA ALA A 11 18.90 -7.53 2.79
C ALA A 11 19.33 -6.23 2.08
N ALA A 12 19.12 -6.14 0.76
CA ALA A 12 19.47 -4.95 -0.02
C ALA A 12 18.47 -3.79 0.12
N ALA A 13 17.24 -4.07 0.59
CA ALA A 13 16.20 -3.04 0.76
C ALA A 13 16.41 -2.14 1.99
N PHE A 14 17.30 -2.51 2.93
CA PHE A 14 17.52 -1.75 4.18
C PHE A 14 18.78 -0.88 4.18
N SER A 15 19.58 -0.85 3.09
CA SER A 15 20.88 -0.16 3.08
C SER A 15 20.92 1.19 2.35
N ALA A 16 19.79 1.71 1.85
CA ALA A 16 19.76 3.04 1.23
C ALA A 16 18.46 3.81 1.56
N PRO A 17 18.54 4.97 2.25
CA PRO A 17 17.42 5.88 2.37
C PRO A 17 17.29 6.67 1.05
N ALA A 18 16.58 6.11 0.07
CA ALA A 18 16.17 6.86 -1.12
C ALA A 18 14.87 6.30 -1.68
N LEU A 19 13.87 7.19 -1.75
CA LEU A 19 12.74 7.25 -2.68
C LEU A 19 12.53 6.01 -3.57
N ALA A 20 11.37 5.35 -3.42
CA ALA A 20 10.71 4.49 -4.43
C ALA A 20 11.68 3.75 -5.37
N GLY A 21 12.50 2.87 -4.80
CA GLY A 21 13.39 2.01 -5.58
C GLY A 21 12.62 0.83 -6.16
N THR A 22 12.56 0.74 -7.49
CA THR A 22 12.23 -0.52 -8.16
C THR A 22 13.47 -1.41 -8.11
N VAL A 23 13.38 -2.54 -7.42
CA VAL A 23 14.48 -3.53 -7.43
C VAL A 23 14.23 -4.46 -8.61
N SER A 24 14.91 -4.22 -9.73
CA SER A 24 14.90 -5.14 -10.87
C SER A 24 15.80 -6.33 -10.54
N THR A 25 15.21 -7.48 -10.25
CA THR A 25 15.93 -8.70 -9.89
C THR A 25 16.35 -9.52 -11.10
N GLY A 26 16.90 -8.90 -12.16
CA GLY A 26 17.56 -9.61 -13.29
C GLY A 26 16.78 -10.75 -13.95
N GLY A 27 15.46 -10.76 -13.75
CA GLY A 27 14.50 -11.81 -14.08
C GLY A 27 13.12 -11.17 -14.03
N THR A 28 12.19 -11.69 -14.83
CA THR A 28 10.92 -11.12 -15.32
C THR A 28 9.90 -10.64 -14.27
N ALA A 29 10.28 -10.56 -13.00
CA ALA A 29 9.44 -10.09 -11.91
C ALA A 29 9.81 -8.64 -11.51
N ASP A 30 8.87 -7.72 -11.71
CA ASP A 30 9.02 -6.34 -11.26
C ASP A 30 8.48 -6.22 -9.83
N ILE A 31 9.36 -5.87 -8.88
CA ILE A 31 8.99 -5.61 -7.49
C ILE A 31 9.15 -4.11 -7.20
N THR A 32 8.07 -3.49 -6.74
CA THR A 32 8.02 -2.08 -6.34
C THR A 32 7.72 -1.96 -4.86
N VAL A 33 8.59 -1.26 -4.14
CA VAL A 33 8.31 -0.78 -2.78
C VAL A 33 7.76 0.64 -2.89
N TYR A 34 6.63 0.90 -2.25
CA TYR A 34 5.94 2.19 -2.29
C TYR A 34 5.37 2.54 -0.92
N GLY A 35 5.00 3.81 -0.75
CA GLY A 35 4.37 4.26 0.48
C GLY A 35 3.94 5.71 0.40
N LYS A 36 3.19 6.13 1.42
CA LYS A 36 2.79 7.51 1.64
C LYS A 36 2.95 7.83 3.11
N VAL A 37 3.60 8.95 3.40
CA VAL A 37 3.60 9.57 4.72
C VAL A 37 2.86 10.89 4.60
N PHE A 38 1.72 11.00 5.28
CA PHE A 38 0.89 12.18 5.32
C PHE A 38 0.53 12.48 6.78
N MET A 39 1.05 13.60 7.28
CA MET A 39 0.83 14.09 8.63
C MET A 39 0.20 15.47 8.60
N THR A 40 -0.69 15.75 9.54
CA THR A 40 -1.29 17.07 9.76
C THR A 40 -1.20 17.45 11.23
N ILE A 41 -1.34 18.75 11.49
CA ILE A 41 -1.61 19.28 12.82
C ILE A 41 -3.07 19.74 12.80
N ASP A 42 -3.88 19.09 13.62
CA ASP A 42 -5.31 19.34 13.69
C ASP A 42 -5.63 20.05 15.00
N GLN A 43 -6.40 21.14 14.93
CA GLN A 43 -7.06 21.71 16.10
C GLN A 43 -8.53 21.28 16.05
N PHE A 44 -8.99 20.66 17.12
CA PHE A 44 -10.33 20.11 17.24
C PHE A 44 -11.06 20.77 18.40
N ASP A 45 -12.24 21.31 18.11
CA ASP A 45 -13.17 21.88 19.09
C ASP A 45 -14.56 21.33 18.77
N ASP A 46 -15.19 20.65 19.72
CA ASP A 46 -16.51 20.05 19.55
C ASP A 46 -17.67 21.02 19.88
N GLY A 47 -17.35 22.27 20.25
CA GLY A 47 -18.30 23.32 20.61
C GLY A 47 -18.94 23.13 21.98
N ASN A 48 -18.58 22.10 22.74
CA ASN A 48 -19.07 21.89 24.10
C ASN A 48 -18.17 22.62 25.10
N SER A 49 -18.72 23.61 25.79
CA SER A 49 -17.98 24.45 26.75
C SER A 49 -17.37 23.69 27.93
N ALA A 50 -17.75 22.42 28.15
CA ALA A 50 -17.14 21.56 29.16
C ALA A 50 -15.86 20.84 28.67
N HIS A 51 -15.60 20.82 27.36
CA HIS A 51 -14.42 20.20 26.75
C HIS A 51 -13.41 21.26 26.32
N ALA A 52 -12.13 21.00 26.53
CA ALA A 52 -11.07 21.86 26.03
C ALA A 52 -10.76 21.51 24.57
N SER A 53 -10.49 22.53 23.76
CA SER A 53 -10.01 22.31 22.39
C SER A 53 -8.68 21.55 22.40
N VAL A 54 -8.51 20.61 21.48
CA VAL A 54 -7.35 19.72 21.41
C VAL A 54 -6.55 20.02 20.15
N THR A 55 -5.25 20.28 20.32
CA THR A 55 -4.30 20.29 19.21
C THR A 55 -3.55 18.96 19.19
N ARG A 56 -3.57 18.27 18.05
CA ARG A 56 -2.93 16.96 17.90
C ARG A 56 -2.20 16.85 16.56
N PHE A 57 -1.14 16.03 16.56
CA PHE A 57 -0.64 15.46 15.32
C PHE A 57 -1.56 14.34 14.89
N ASN A 58 -1.79 14.24 13.60
CA ASN A 58 -2.62 13.21 13.02
C ASN A 58 -1.93 12.61 11.79
N THR A 59 -2.16 11.32 11.58
CA THR A 59 -1.67 10.58 10.43
C THR A 59 -2.82 10.26 9.48
N ASN A 60 -2.76 10.76 8.25
CA ASN A 60 -3.85 10.64 7.28
C ASN A 60 -3.61 9.48 6.32
N SER A 61 -4.05 8.29 6.73
CA SER A 61 -3.85 6.99 6.06
C SER A 61 -2.48 6.83 5.37
N SER A 62 -1.45 7.15 6.14
CA SER A 62 -0.08 6.78 5.79
C SER A 62 0.05 5.27 5.70
N ARG A 63 0.91 4.81 4.80
CA ARG A 63 1.01 3.40 4.42
C ARG A 63 2.37 3.07 3.84
N LEU A 64 2.76 1.82 4.00
CA LEU A 64 3.88 1.21 3.30
C LEU A 64 3.39 -0.05 2.61
N GLY A 65 3.81 -0.24 1.37
CA GLY A 65 3.44 -1.39 0.58
C GLY A 65 4.57 -1.91 -0.29
N ILE A 66 4.44 -3.19 -0.63
CA ILE A 66 5.26 -3.86 -1.63
C ILE A 66 4.29 -4.50 -2.61
N LYS A 67 4.50 -4.29 -3.90
CA LYS A 67 3.75 -4.96 -4.95
C LYS A 67 4.71 -5.54 -5.97
N GLY A 68 4.25 -6.53 -6.70
CA GLY A 68 4.97 -6.99 -7.86
C GLY A 68 4.12 -7.81 -8.80
N SER A 69 4.65 -7.99 -9.99
CA SER A 69 4.04 -8.85 -11.01
C SER A 69 5.10 -9.56 -11.82
N GLU A 70 4.75 -10.76 -12.29
CA GLU A 70 5.60 -11.60 -13.13
C GLU A 70 4.76 -12.17 -14.27
N GLU A 71 5.26 -12.02 -15.49
CA GLU A 71 4.70 -12.69 -16.66
C GLU A 71 5.04 -14.18 -16.58
N ILE A 72 4.00 -15.03 -16.47
CA ILE A 72 4.16 -16.49 -16.33
C ILE A 72 3.94 -17.24 -17.64
N GLY A 73 3.68 -16.54 -18.74
CA GLY A 73 3.57 -17.06 -20.10
C GLY A 73 2.17 -16.91 -20.70
N ASP A 74 2.06 -16.99 -22.03
CA ASP A 74 0.80 -16.97 -22.77
C ASP A 74 -0.16 -15.81 -22.42
N GLY A 75 0.39 -14.63 -22.12
CA GLY A 75 -0.39 -13.45 -21.71
C GLY A 75 -0.96 -13.52 -20.29
N LEU A 76 -0.57 -14.53 -19.50
CA LEU A 76 -0.92 -14.69 -18.11
C LEU A 76 0.15 -14.06 -17.21
N LYS A 77 -0.31 -13.21 -16.29
CA LYS A 77 0.52 -12.48 -15.34
C LYS A 77 0.11 -12.79 -13.91
N ALA A 78 1.07 -13.20 -13.08
CA ALA A 78 0.89 -13.31 -11.65
C ALA A 78 1.14 -11.96 -10.98
N LEU A 79 0.36 -11.62 -9.96
CA LEU A 79 0.50 -10.37 -9.21
C LEU A 79 0.36 -10.61 -7.71
N PHE A 80 1.07 -9.81 -6.93
CA PHE A 80 0.93 -9.76 -5.49
C PHE A 80 1.03 -8.33 -4.97
N GLN A 81 0.39 -8.10 -3.83
CA GLN A 81 0.51 -6.87 -3.08
C GLN A 81 0.46 -7.17 -1.58
N TYR A 82 1.24 -6.43 -0.81
CA TYR A 82 1.13 -6.38 0.64
C TYR A 82 1.22 -4.92 1.06
N GLU A 83 0.19 -4.40 1.73
CA GLU A 83 0.11 -3.02 2.18
C GLU A 83 -0.32 -2.97 3.65
N VAL A 84 0.40 -2.17 4.43
CA VAL A 84 0.10 -1.91 5.84
C VAL A 84 -0.09 -0.41 6.06
N ALA A 85 -1.03 -0.07 6.93
CA ALA A 85 -1.12 1.26 7.53
C ALA A 85 0.10 1.51 8.42
N VAL A 86 0.63 2.72 8.37
CA VAL A 86 1.74 3.18 9.20
C VAL A 86 1.27 4.41 9.95
N ASP A 87 1.36 4.41 11.27
CA ASP A 87 1.07 5.57 12.10
C ASP A 87 2.35 6.37 12.33
N ALA A 88 2.52 7.46 11.60
CA ALA A 88 3.71 8.30 11.67
C ALA A 88 3.74 9.19 12.91
N ASP A 89 2.60 9.39 13.56
CA ASP A 89 2.46 10.03 14.88
C ASP A 89 2.82 9.11 16.06
N GLY A 90 3.08 7.82 15.80
CA GLY A 90 3.46 6.83 16.81
C GLY A 90 2.34 6.35 17.72
N GLN A 91 1.07 6.69 17.47
CA GLN A 91 -0.04 6.37 18.38
C GLN A 91 -0.54 4.93 18.30
N ASN A 92 -0.69 4.35 17.10
CA ASN A 92 -1.42 3.07 16.97
C ASN A 92 -0.54 1.82 16.81
N GLY A 93 0.80 1.94 16.89
CA GLY A 93 1.71 0.78 17.00
C GLY A 93 1.44 -0.35 15.99
N ASN A 94 0.92 -0.02 14.81
CA ASN A 94 0.56 -1.02 13.81
C ASN A 94 1.84 -1.55 13.17
N GLY A 95 2.39 -2.62 13.75
CA GLY A 95 3.55 -3.30 13.20
C GLY A 95 3.26 -3.92 11.83
N PHE A 96 4.32 -4.28 11.10
CA PHE A 96 4.24 -4.90 9.77
C PHE A 96 3.61 -6.30 9.74
N ALA A 97 3.22 -6.85 10.90
CA ALA A 97 2.82 -8.24 11.06
C ALA A 97 1.42 -8.60 10.52
N ARG A 98 0.55 -7.61 10.26
CA ARG A 98 -0.79 -7.86 9.73
C ARG A 98 -1.12 -6.88 8.61
N ALA A 99 -1.54 -7.42 7.47
CA ALA A 99 -2.14 -6.63 6.40
C ALA A 99 -3.38 -5.91 6.93
N THR A 100 -3.32 -4.58 6.99
CA THR A 100 -4.44 -3.71 7.35
C THR A 100 -5.07 -3.04 6.13
N ARG A 101 -4.48 -3.23 4.95
CA ARG A 101 -4.89 -2.62 3.68
C ARG A 101 -4.81 -3.64 2.54
N ASN A 102 -5.01 -3.18 1.30
CA ASN A 102 -5.05 -4.02 0.10
C ASN A 102 -3.83 -4.94 0.01
N SER A 103 -4.05 -6.23 0.26
CA SER A 103 -3.00 -7.24 0.39
C SER A 103 -3.52 -8.60 -0.05
N GLY A 104 -2.80 -9.25 -0.95
CA GLY A 104 -3.21 -10.50 -1.54
C GLY A 104 -2.42 -10.85 -2.78
N ALA A 105 -2.93 -11.81 -3.54
CA ALA A 105 -2.36 -12.25 -4.80
C ALA A 105 -3.45 -12.43 -5.85
N GLY A 106 -3.05 -12.54 -7.12
CA GLY A 106 -3.98 -12.77 -8.21
C GLY A 106 -3.31 -13.20 -9.50
N LEU A 107 -4.17 -13.45 -10.48
CA LEU A 107 -3.81 -13.73 -11.85
C LEU A 107 -4.56 -12.77 -12.77
N GLN A 108 -3.86 -12.26 -13.77
CA GLN A 108 -4.42 -11.40 -14.82
C GLN A 108 -4.15 -12.02 -16.19
N GLY A 109 -5.13 -12.00 -17.07
CA GLY A 109 -5.01 -12.38 -18.47
C GLY A 109 -6.18 -11.81 -19.28
N ASP A 110 -6.45 -12.38 -20.45
CA ASP A 110 -7.54 -11.92 -21.34
C ASP A 110 -8.94 -12.04 -20.70
N PHE A 111 -9.09 -12.93 -19.73
CA PHE A 111 -10.32 -13.08 -18.93
C PHE A 111 -10.53 -11.97 -17.91
N GLY A 112 -9.62 -11.00 -17.80
CA GLY A 112 -9.58 -9.99 -16.76
C GLY A 112 -8.67 -10.41 -15.61
N GLN A 113 -9.11 -10.16 -14.37
CA GLN A 113 -8.30 -10.36 -13.17
C GLN A 113 -9.07 -11.15 -12.11
N VAL A 114 -8.42 -12.16 -11.53
CA VAL A 114 -8.92 -12.90 -10.37
C VAL A 114 -7.97 -12.64 -9.21
N ILE A 115 -8.50 -12.13 -8.09
CA ILE A 115 -7.72 -11.76 -6.90
C ILE A 115 -8.26 -12.46 -5.65
N VAL A 116 -7.35 -12.76 -4.72
CA VAL A 116 -7.66 -13.31 -3.40
C VAL A 116 -6.91 -12.53 -2.33
N GLY A 117 -7.53 -12.34 -1.16
CA GLY A 117 -6.95 -11.61 -0.04
C GLY A 117 -7.88 -10.51 0.47
N VAL A 118 -7.27 -9.51 1.12
CA VAL A 118 -7.96 -8.32 1.60
C VAL A 118 -7.89 -7.28 0.51
N TRP A 119 -9.03 -6.93 -0.08
CA TRP A 119 -9.12 -5.93 -1.13
C TRP A 119 -10.31 -5.01 -0.86
N ASP A 120 -10.18 -3.76 -1.28
CA ASP A 120 -11.28 -2.82 -1.25
C ASP A 120 -12.49 -3.35 -2.02
N THR A 121 -13.67 -3.10 -1.47
CA THR A 121 -14.92 -3.53 -2.10
C THR A 121 -15.15 -2.73 -3.39
N PRO A 122 -15.87 -3.29 -4.39
CA PRO A 122 -16.23 -2.53 -5.59
C PRO A 122 -16.94 -1.21 -5.28
N TYR A 123 -17.77 -1.19 -4.23
CA TYR A 123 -18.43 0.02 -3.76
C TYR A 123 -17.42 1.09 -3.34
N LYS A 124 -16.44 0.73 -2.51
CA LYS A 124 -15.41 1.66 -2.05
C LYS A 124 -14.61 2.21 -3.23
N VAL A 125 -14.19 1.33 -4.15
CA VAL A 125 -13.46 1.72 -5.36
C VAL A 125 -14.23 2.76 -6.18
N VAL A 126 -15.54 2.58 -6.37
CA VAL A 126 -16.36 3.54 -7.15
C VAL A 126 -16.63 4.82 -6.37
N HIS A 127 -16.98 4.71 -5.09
CA HIS A 127 -17.24 5.85 -4.20
C HIS A 127 -16.03 6.79 -4.11
N ASN A 128 -14.83 6.24 -3.98
CA ASN A 128 -13.59 6.98 -3.90
C ASN A 128 -13.36 7.95 -5.09
N LYS A 129 -13.91 7.66 -6.27
CA LYS A 129 -13.75 8.53 -7.46
C LYS A 129 -14.50 9.86 -7.35
N ILE A 130 -15.51 9.93 -6.50
CA ILE A 130 -16.35 11.12 -6.31
C ILE A 130 -16.13 11.78 -4.95
N GLU A 131 -15.33 11.16 -4.07
CA GLU A 131 -15.04 11.65 -2.74
C GLU A 131 -13.85 12.62 -2.79
N LEU A 132 -14.05 13.86 -2.32
CA LEU A 132 -13.04 14.93 -2.41
C LEU A 132 -12.03 14.89 -1.26
N PHE A 133 -12.38 14.22 -0.17
CA PHE A 133 -11.59 14.21 1.06
C PHE A 133 -10.96 12.85 1.36
N ASP A 134 -11.18 11.85 0.50
CA ASP A 134 -10.48 10.58 0.65
C ASP A 134 -9.01 10.70 0.23
N ASN A 135 -8.21 9.78 0.74
CA ASN A 135 -6.77 9.77 0.67
C ASN A 135 -6.21 9.34 -0.70
N ASP A 136 -6.84 9.81 -1.77
CA ASP A 136 -6.71 9.35 -3.16
C ASP A 136 -5.90 10.31 -4.06
N THR A 137 -4.91 10.97 -3.48
CA THR A 137 -3.82 11.57 -4.24
C THR A 137 -2.92 10.48 -4.84
N GLU A 138 -3.05 10.28 -6.15
CA GLU A 138 -2.13 9.64 -7.11
C GLU A 138 -1.69 8.17 -6.88
N TRP A 139 -1.91 7.59 -5.70
CA TRP A 139 -1.33 6.31 -5.28
C TRP A 139 -2.39 5.26 -4.87
N THR A 140 -3.52 5.25 -5.58
CA THR A 140 -4.71 4.45 -5.25
C THR A 140 -4.69 3.14 -6.03
N ALA A 141 -5.31 2.08 -5.49
CA ALA A 141 -5.40 0.77 -6.14
C ALA A 141 -6.05 0.83 -7.54
N LEU A 142 -6.80 1.89 -7.83
CA LEU A 142 -7.38 2.18 -9.14
C LEU A 142 -6.35 2.50 -10.23
N LYS A 143 -5.20 3.08 -9.87
CA LYS A 143 -4.03 3.27 -10.78
C LYS A 143 -3.05 2.09 -10.74
N VAL A 144 -3.36 1.03 -9.99
CA VAL A 144 -2.55 -0.20 -9.90
C VAL A 144 -3.21 -1.36 -10.67
N ILE A 145 -4.52 -1.26 -10.94
CA ILE A 145 -5.29 -2.22 -11.75
C ILE A 145 -5.55 -1.67 -13.17
N GLY A 146 -5.12 -0.43 -13.45
CA GLY A 146 -5.05 0.18 -14.78
C GLY A 146 -3.71 0.84 -15.00
#